data_AF-A0A847I2R9-F1
#
_entry.id   AF-A0A847I2R9-F1
#
_cell.length_a   1.000
_cell.length_b   1.000
_cell.length_c   1.000
_cell.angle_alpha   90.00
_cell.angle_beta   90.00
_cell.angle_gamma   90.00
#
_symmetry.space_group_name_H-M   'P 1'
#
loop_
_entity.id
_entity.type
_entity.pdbx_description
1 polymer ?
#
loop_
_entity_poly.entity_id
_entity_poly.type
_entity_poly.pdbx_seq_one_letter_code
_entity_poly.pdbx_strand_id
1 'polypeptide(L)' 'MRAVVDALWEGLHENGVSWVGFYLPEGEAELVLGPSRNKPACSPIGLHGVCGQAFTQRRPMIVRDVRELGQNY' A
#
# COMPACT_ATOMS: atom_id res chain seq x y z
N MET A 1 -9.12 -8.09 -8.53
CA MET A 1 -8.32 -7.60 -7.38
C MET A 1 -8.66 -8.32 -6.08
N ARG A 2 -9.93 -8.46 -5.66
CA ARG A 2 -10.28 -9.13 -4.38
C ARG A 2 -9.71 -10.55 -4.22
N ALA A 3 -9.90 -11.42 -5.21
CA ALA A 3 -9.34 -12.77 -5.18
C ALA A 3 -7.80 -12.80 -5.03
N VAL A 4 -7.09 -11.80 -5.57
CA VAL A 4 -5.62 -11.67 -5.41
C VAL A 4 -5.26 -11.31 -3.97
N VAL A 5 -5.99 -10.36 -3.38
CA VAL A 5 -5.80 -10.00 -1.96
C VAL A 5 -6.05 -11.20 -1.06
N ASP A 6 -7.12 -11.95 -1.31
CA ASP A 6 -7.47 -13.13 -0.51
C ASP A 6 -6.38 -14.20 -0.61
N ALA A 7 -5.94 -14.55 -1.83
CA ALA A 7 -4.86 -15.52 -2.04
C ALA A 7 -3.51 -15.08 -1.41
N LEU A 8 -3.16 -13.79 -1.52
CA LEU A 8 -1.95 -13.25 -0.90
C LEU A 8 -2.04 -13.28 0.63
N TRP A 9 -3.20 -12.94 1.19
CA TRP A 9 -3.42 -12.99 2.63
C TRP A 9 -3.28 -14.42 3.15
N GLU A 10 -4.02 -15.37 2.57
CA GLU A 10 -3.96 -16.79 2.94
C GLU A 10 -2.53 -17.32 2.91
N GLY A 11 -1.75 -16.99 1.87
CA GLY A 11 -0.38 -17.48 1.74
C GLY A 11 0.69 -16.77 2.59
N LEU A 12 0.47 -15.53 3.03
CA LEU A 12 1.55 -14.70 3.60
C LEU A 12 1.32 -14.26 5.04
N HIS A 13 0.09 -14.24 5.55
CA HIS A 13 -0.20 -13.64 6.86
C HIS A 13 0.51 -14.34 8.03
N GLU A 14 0.67 -15.67 7.98
CA GLU A 14 1.43 -16.44 8.99
C GLU A 14 2.92 -16.08 9.01
N ASN A 15 3.44 -15.50 7.93
CA ASN A 15 4.84 -15.07 7.80
C ASN A 15 5.06 -13.60 8.20
N GLY A 16 4.14 -13.01 8.97
CA GLY A 16 4.28 -11.66 9.52
C GLY A 16 3.76 -10.53 8.61
N VAL A 17 3.06 -10.84 7.52
CA VAL A 17 2.32 -9.82 6.75
C VAL A 17 1.13 -9.34 7.56
N SER A 18 1.12 -8.05 7.89
CA SER A 18 0.06 -7.42 8.69
C SER A 18 -1.00 -6.70 7.85
N TRP A 19 -0.70 -6.41 6.58
CA TRP A 19 -1.58 -5.73 5.64
C TRP A 19 -1.22 -6.07 4.20
N VAL A 20 -2.23 -6.24 3.34
CA VAL A 20 -2.07 -6.38 1.89
C VAL A 20 -3.28 -5.80 1.18
N GLY A 21 -3.06 -5.13 0.05
CA GLY A 21 -4.14 -4.51 -0.70
C GLY A 21 -3.67 -3.72 -1.90
N PHE A 22 -4.61 -2.99 -2.50
CA PHE A 22 -4.37 -2.16 -3.67
C PHE A 22 -4.80 -0.72 -3.40
N TYR A 23 -4.03 0.22 -3.96
CA TYR A 23 -4.43 1.61 -4.12
C TYR A 23 -4.56 1.90 -5.62
N LEU A 24 -5.59 2.64 -6.01
CA LEU A 24 -5.93 2.94 -7.40
C LEU A 24 -5.88 4.45 -7.63
N PRO A 25 -5.35 4.94 -8.75
CA PRO A 25 -5.35 6.36 -9.04
C PRO A 25 -6.79 6.90 -9.20
N GLU A 26 -7.06 8.02 -8.55
CA GLU A 26 -8.27 8.81 -8.73
C GLU A 26 -7.88 10.26 -9.02
N GLY A 27 -8.31 10.78 -10.17
CA GLY A 27 -7.86 12.09 -10.65
C GLY A 27 -6.35 12.14 -10.91
N GLU A 28 -5.75 13.30 -10.68
CA GLU A 28 -4.34 13.56 -11.02
C GLU A 28 -3.36 13.36 -9.85
N ALA A 29 -3.83 13.45 -8.60
CA ALA A 29 -2.94 13.61 -7.44
C ALA A 29 -3.31 12.72 -6.23
N GLU A 30 -4.22 11.77 -6.39
CA GLU A 30 -4.70 10.93 -5.30
C GLU A 30 -4.75 9.45 -5.66
N LEU A 31 -4.64 8.61 -4.64
CA LEU A 31 -4.86 7.18 -4.70
C LEU A 31 -5.96 6.77 -3.71
N VAL A 32 -6.93 6.01 -4.17
CA VAL A 32 -8.05 5.49 -3.38
C VAL A 32 -7.82 4.04 -3.01
N LEU A 33 -8.18 3.67 -1.79
CA LEU A 33 -8.07 2.31 -1.30
C LEU A 33 -9.03 1.37 -2.06
N GLY A 34 -8.47 0.37 -2.72
CA GLY A 34 -9.18 -0.75 -3.32
C GLY A 34 -9.35 -1.93 -2.35
N PRO A 35 -9.55 -3.17 -2.87
CA PRO A 35 -9.59 -4.36 -2.03
C PRO A 35 -8.34 -4.49 -1.16
N SER A 36 -8.53 -4.83 0.12
CA SER A 36 -7.46 -4.96 1.11
C SER A 36 -7.84 -5.95 2.23
N ARG A 37 -6.83 -6.44 2.95
CA ARG A 37 -6.91 -7.29 4.15
C ARG A 37 -5.84 -6.85 5.16
N ASN A 38 -6.04 -6.96 6.47
CA ASN A 38 -7.29 -7.21 7.20
C ASN A 38 -7.76 -5.98 8.01
N LYS A 39 -6.93 -4.93 8.07
CA LYS A 39 -7.25 -3.71 8.82
C LYS A 39 -7.66 -2.57 7.88
N PRO A 40 -8.54 -1.65 8.33
CA PRO A 40 -8.82 -0.43 7.59
C PRO A 40 -7.54 0.39 7.37
N ALA A 41 -7.49 1.13 6.27
CA ALA A 41 -6.37 2.00 5.90
C ALA A 41 -6.89 3.36 5.42
N CYS A 42 -6.00 4.35 5.38
CA CYS A 42 -6.33 5.71 4.95
C CYS A 42 -6.78 5.74 3.49
N SER A 43 -7.80 6.53 3.17
CA SER A 43 -8.27 6.75 1.81
C SER A 43 -9.07 8.06 1.73
N PRO A 44 -8.86 8.91 0.71
CA PRO A 44 -7.77 8.86 -0.27
C PRO A 44 -6.40 9.14 0.39
N ILE A 45 -5.32 8.82 -0.32
CA ILE A 45 -3.95 9.25 0.02
C ILE A 45 -3.37 10.07 -1.14
N GLY A 46 -2.58 11.10 -0.83
CA GLY A 46 -1.89 11.88 -1.86
C GLY A 46 -0.69 11.12 -2.46
N LEU A 47 -0.03 11.73 -3.45
CA LEU A 47 1.19 11.20 -4.07
C LEU A 47 2.47 11.42 -3.23
N HIS A 48 2.35 11.29 -1.91
CA HIS A 48 3.46 11.29 -0.94
C HIS A 48 3.53 9.94 -0.20
N GLY A 49 4.55 9.75 0.62
CA GLY A 49 4.78 8.47 1.30
C GLY A 49 5.20 7.33 0.36
N VAL A 50 5.24 6.09 0.86
CA VAL A 50 5.80 4.93 0.11
C VAL A 50 4.96 4.62 -1.12
N CYS A 51 3.64 4.58 -0.95
CA CYS A 51 2.71 4.29 -2.03
C CYS A 51 2.73 5.37 -3.12
N GLY A 52 2.70 6.65 -2.73
CA GLY A 52 2.76 7.76 -3.68
C GLY A 52 4.09 7.84 -4.43
N GLN A 53 5.21 7.60 -3.75
CA GLN A 53 6.52 7.53 -4.39
C GLN A 53 6.66 6.34 -5.33
N ALA A 54 6.16 5.16 -4.96
CA ALA A 54 6.15 3.99 -5.84
C ALA A 54 5.34 4.25 -7.12
N PHE A 55 4.18 4.90 -6.99
CA PHE A 55 3.32 5.27 -8.10
C PHE A 55 3.99 6.27 -9.05
N THR A 56 4.52 7.37 -8.52
CA THR A 56 5.14 8.45 -9.32
C THR A 56 6.44 8.02 -9.99
N GLN A 57 7.28 7.24 -9.30
CA GLN A 57 8.56 6.77 -9.83
C GLN A 57 8.43 5.52 -10.71
N ARG A 58 7.24 4.93 -10.80
CA ARG A 58 6.94 3.71 -11.58
C ARG A 58 7.92 2.56 -11.27
N ARG A 59 8.27 2.39 -10.00
CA ARG A 59 9.19 1.33 -9.56
C ARG A 59 8.76 0.72 -8.22
N PRO A 60 9.06 -0.57 -7.98
CA PRO A 60 8.87 -1.16 -6.66
C PRO A 60 9.70 -0.45 -5.58
N MET A 61 9.09 -0.23 -4.42
CA MET A 61 9.75 0.32 -3.24
C MET A 61 9.90 -0.79 -2.20
N ILE A 62 11.14 -1.07 -1.79
CA ILE A 62 11.45 -2.02 -0.72
C ILE A 62 11.98 -1.20 0.46
N VAL A 63 11.18 -1.08 1.50
CA VAL A 63 11.53 -0.36 2.73
C VAL A 63 11.82 -1.38 3.83
N ARG A 64 13.04 -1.37 4.38
CA ARG A 64 13.42 -2.30 5.45
C ARG A 64 12.82 -1.92 6.80
N ASP A 65 12.77 -0.62 7.09
CA ASP A 65 12.15 -0.07 8.29
C ASP A 65 11.45 1.25 7.97
N VAL A 66 10.12 1.30 8.14
CA VAL A 66 9.33 2.51 7.86
C VAL A 66 9.66 3.67 8.81
N ARG A 67 10.24 3.41 9.98
CA ARG A 67 10.62 4.44 10.96
C ARG A 67 11.82 5.26 10.49
N GLU A 68 12.63 4.72 9.60
CA GLU A 68 13.80 5.40 9.03
C GLU A 68 13.44 6.42 7.94
N LEU A 69 12.18 6.45 7.50
CA LEU A 69 11.73 7.36 6.44
C LEU A 69 11.64 8.84 6.90
N GLY A 70 11.75 9.09 8.21
CA GLY A 70 11.76 10.43 8.81
C GLY A 70 10.37 10.96 9.18
N GLN A 71 10.32 12.07 9.91
CA GLN A 71 9.06 12.63 10.44
C GLN A 71 8.15 13.29 9.38
N ASN A 72 8.71 13.59 8.20
CA ASN A 72 7.99 14.23 7.09
C ASN A 72 7.64 13.22 5.98
N TYR A 73 7.54 11.96 6.38
CA TYR A 73 7.16 10.85 5.53
C TYR A 73 5.87 10.19 6.04
#